data_AF-A0A965BWS2-F1
#
_entry.id   AF-A0A965BWS2-F1
#
_cell.length_a   1.000
_cell.length_b   1.000
_cell.length_c   1.000
_cell.angle_alpha   90.00
_cell.angle_beta   90.00
_cell.angle_gamma   90.00
#
_symmetry.space_group_name_H-M   'P 1'
#
loop_
_entity.id
_entity.type
_entity.pdbx_description
1 polymer ?
#
loop_
_entity_poly.entity_id
_entity_poly.type
_entity_poly.pdbx_seq_one_letter_code
_entity_poly.pdbx_strand_id
1 'polypeptide(L)' 'MFALGLIGAGVLCDLVLVALLLGDATAPGRFSHAAVALLALAGGGLKLGGMLLLEPRRRAG' A
#
# COMPACT_ATOMS: atom_id res chain seq x y z
N MET A 1 4.63 -6.13 16.56
CA MET A 1 4.65 -7.04 15.39
C MET A 1 3.51 -6.74 14.43
N PHE A 2 2.26 -6.67 14.88
CA PHE A 2 1.09 -6.40 14.01
C PHE A 2 1.18 -5.11 13.18
N ALA A 3 1.59 -3.99 13.79
CA ALA A 3 1.73 -2.71 13.09
C ALA A 3 2.81 -2.73 11.98
N LEU A 4 3.94 -3.41 12.22
CA LEU A 4 4.97 -3.61 11.19
C LEU A 4 4.47 -4.51 10.06
N GLY A 5 3.63 -5.51 10.39
CA GLY A 5 2.97 -6.35 9.39
C GLY A 5 2.03 -5.56 8.47
N LEU A 6 1.24 -4.63 9.03
CA LEU A 6 0.37 -3.74 8.25
C LEU A 6 1.18 -2.83 7.32
N ILE A 7 2.27 -2.24 7.81
CA ILE A 7 3.16 -1.41 6.99
C ILE A 7 3.80 -2.25 5.88
N GLY A 8 4.29 -3.45 6.20
CA GLY A 8 4.87 -4.38 5.22
C GLY A 8 3.88 -4.80 4.13
N ALA A 9 2.64 -5.13 4.51
CA ALA A 9 1.57 -5.45 3.57
C ALA A 9 1.22 -4.26 2.66
N GLY A 10 1.20 -3.04 3.21
CA GLY A 10 1.03 -1.82 2.43
C GLY A 10 2.19 -1.57 1.45
N VAL A 11 3.44 -1.85 1.84
CA VAL A 11 4.59 -1.76 0.94
C VAL A 11 4.49 -2.79 -0.20
N LEU A 12 4.05 -4.02 0.09
CA LEU A 12 3.81 -5.03 -0.95
C LEU A 12 2.74 -4.58 -1.96
N CYS A 13 1.64 -3.96 -1.50
CA CYS A 13 0.65 -3.38 -2.40
C CYS A 13 1.25 -2.32 -3.33
N ASP A 14 2.10 -1.43 -2.80
CA ASP A 14 2.77 -0.41 -3.62
C ASP A 14 3.73 -1.02 -4.64
N LEU A 15 4.47 -2.09 -4.29
CA LEU A 15 5.33 -2.78 -5.25
C LEU A 15 4.53 -3.39 -6.40
N VAL A 16 3.38 -3.99 -6.10
CA VAL A 16 2.46 -4.49 -7.12
C VAL A 16 1.94 -3.32 -7.96
N LEU A 17 1.60 -2.20 -7.34
CA LEU A 17 1.11 -1.01 -8.03
C LEU A 17 2.16 -0.42 -8.98
N VAL A 18 3.42 -0.35 -8.55
CA VAL A 18 4.56 0.05 -9.38
C VAL A 18 4.73 -0.91 -10.55
N ALA A 19 4.64 -2.22 -10.33
CA ALA A 19 4.73 -3.21 -11.40
C ALA A 19 3.59 -3.08 -12.42
N LEU A 20 2.37 -2.80 -11.95
CA LEU A 20 1.21 -2.55 -12.82
C LEU A 20 1.39 -1.27 -13.65
N LEU A 21 1.90 -0.19 -13.04
CA LEU A 21 2.21 1.06 -13.75
C LEU A 21 3.31 0.87 -14.80
N LEU A 22 4.36 0.11 -14.47
CA LEU A 22 5.41 -0.25 -15.43
C LEU A 22 4.84 -1.09 -16.57
N GLY A 23 3.98 -2.06 -16.24
CA GLY A 23 3.29 -2.90 -17.21
C GLY A 23 2.42 -2.08 -18.16
N ASP A 24 1.65 -1.12 -17.63
CA ASP A 24 0.78 -0.25 -18.43
C ASP A 24 1.59 0.65 -19.38
N ALA A 25 2.77 1.13 -18.93
CA ALA A 25 3.70 1.86 -19.80
C ALA A 25 4.24 1.01 -20.97
N THR A 26 4.37 -0.32 -20.79
CA THR A 26 4.83 -1.24 -21.84
C THR A 26 3.71 -1.81 -22.71
N ALA A 27 2.48 -1.86 -22.21
CA ALA A 27 1.31 -2.39 -22.91
C ALA A 27 0.02 -1.72 -22.40
N PRO A 28 -0.34 -0.55 -22.96
CA PRO A 28 -1.40 0.29 -22.43
C PRO A 28 -2.78 -0.36 -22.53
N GLY A 29 -3.60 -0.19 -21.51
CA GLY A 29 -5.02 -0.58 -21.51
C GLY A 29 -5.29 -2.05 -21.13
N ARG A 30 -4.26 -2.78 -20.69
CA ARG A 30 -4.43 -4.16 -20.19
C ARG A 30 -4.91 -4.24 -18.74
N PHE A 31 -4.76 -3.16 -17.98
CA PHE A 31 -5.07 -3.12 -16.56
C PHE A 31 -6.28 -2.22 -16.27
N SER A 32 -7.18 -2.68 -15.41
CA SER A 32 -8.32 -1.88 -14.96
C SER A 32 -7.84 -0.78 -14.01
N HIS A 33 -7.95 0.48 -14.42
CA HIS A 33 -7.59 1.64 -13.58
C HIS A 33 -8.36 1.66 -12.25
N ALA A 34 -9.61 1.17 -12.23
CA ALA A 34 -10.39 1.07 -11.00
C ALA A 34 -9.76 0.08 -10.00
N ALA A 35 -9.26 -1.07 -10.49
CA ALA A 35 -8.57 -2.05 -9.64
C ALA A 35 -7.24 -1.50 -9.10
N VAL A 36 -6.48 -0.78 -9.95
CA VAL A 36 -5.23 -0.10 -9.54
C VAL A 36 -5.51 0.96 -8.48
N ALA A 37 -6.56 1.77 -8.64
CA ALA A 37 -6.95 2.79 -7.66
C ALA A 37 -7.34 2.18 -6.31
N LEU A 38 -8.14 1.10 -6.31
CA LEU A 38 -8.50 0.39 -5.08
C LEU A 38 -7.26 -0.19 -4.38
N LEU A 39 -6.31 -0.73 -5.16
CA LEU A 39 -5.06 -1.23 -4.63
C LEU A 39 -4.21 -0.11 -3.99
N ALA A 40 -4.15 1.07 -4.61
CA ALA A 40 -3.46 2.24 -4.06
C ALA A 40 -4.06 2.67 -2.71
N LEU A 41 -5.40 2.75 -2.65
CA LEU A 41 -6.13 3.13 -1.45
C LEU A 41 -5.93 2.09 -0.34
N ALA A 42 -5.96 0.81 -0.67
CA ALA A 42 -5.70 -0.26 0.28
C ALA A 42 -4.27 -0.19 0.83
N GLY A 43 -3.27 -0.04 -0.03
CA GLY A 43 -1.85 0.09 0.36
C GLY A 43 -1.61 1.30 1.27
N GLY A 44 -2.16 2.45 0.91
CA GLY A 44 -2.11 3.67 1.73
C GLY A 44 -2.82 3.50 3.07
N GLY A 45 -4.01 2.90 3.07
CA GLY A 45 -4.80 2.63 4.29
C GLY A 45 -4.07 1.69 5.26
N LEU A 46 -3.42 0.64 4.74
CA LEU A 46 -2.62 -0.28 5.55
C LEU A 46 -1.44 0.42 6.22
N LYS A 47 -0.74 1.30 5.50
CA LYS A 47 0.38 2.09 6.04
C LYS A 47 -0.10 3.09 7.10
N LEU A 48 -1.16 3.83 6.81
CA LEU A 48 -1.79 4.76 7.76
C LEU A 48 -2.23 4.04 9.03
N GLY A 49 -2.94 2.92 8.90
CA GLY A 49 -3.35 2.09 10.03
C GLY A 49 -2.16 1.59 10.85
N GLY A 50 -1.10 1.11 10.19
CA GLY A 50 0.13 0.71 10.85
C GLY A 50 0.83 1.85 11.61
N MET A 51 0.89 3.04 11.02
CA MET A 51 1.45 4.24 11.68
C MET A 51 0.63 4.66 12.91
N LEU A 52 -0.69 4.70 12.79
CA LEU A 52 -1.59 5.04 13.89
C LEU A 52 -1.51 4.05 15.07
N LEU A 53 -1.07 2.82 14.85
CA LEU A 53 -0.83 1.86 15.93
C LEU A 53 0.54 2.03 16.60
N LEU A 54 1.51 2.66 15.91
CA LEU A 54 2.84 2.96 16.45
C LEU A 54 2.89 4.32 17.16
N GLU A 55 2.12 5.31 16.69
CA GLU A 55 2.04 6.67 17.25
C GLU A 55 1.72 6.69 18.77
N PRO A 56 0.73 5.93 19.29
CA PRO A 56 0.38 5.95 20.72
C PRO A 56 1.47 5.31 21.58
N ARG A 57 2.19 4.31 21.05
CA ARG A 57 3.31 3.66 21.74
C ARG A 57 4.50 4.59 21.90
N ARG A 58 4.69 5.53 20.97
CA ARG A 58 5.75 6.55 21.03
C ARG A 58 5.51 7.62 22.10
N ARG A 59 4.26 7.85 22.51
CA ARG A 59 3.91 8.85 23.54
C ARG A 59 3.91 8.30 24.97
N ALA A 60 3.91 6.97 25.11
CA ALA A 60 3.81 6.29 26.40
C ALA A 60 5.14 5.72 26.92
N GLY A 61 6.25 5.95 26.22
CA GLY A 61 7.61 5.61 26.64
C GLY A 61 8.50 6.85 26.60
#